data_AF-A0A8C6X1W0-F1
#
_entry.id   AF-A0A8C6X1W0-F1
#
_cell.length_a   1.000
_cell.length_b   1.000
_cell.length_c   1.000
_cell.angle_alpha   90.00
_cell.angle_beta   90.00
_cell.angle_gamma   90.00
#
_symmetry.space_group_name_H-M   'P 1'
#
loop_
_entity.id
_entity.type
_entity.pdbx_description
1 polymer ?
#
loop_
_entity_poly.entity_id
_entity_poly.type
_entity_poly.pdbx_seq_one_letter_code
_entity_poly.pdbx_strand_id
1 'polypeptide(L)' 'ETVNGYSKAGAQTSIYCATEEGIERLSGQYFVDCRPKVPSPQARDDHMAKKLWEFSERLLGLTT' A
#
# COMPACT_ATOMS: atom_id res chain seq x y z
N GLU A 1 33.98 3.82 9.55
CA GLU A 1 32.66 3.79 10.19
C GLU A 1 31.65 4.39 9.24
N THR A 2 30.88 3.56 8.53
CA THR A 2 29.94 4.02 7.51
C THR A 2 28.64 4.40 8.20
N VAL A 3 28.34 5.70 8.26
CA VAL A 3 27.08 6.21 8.80
C VAL A 3 25.93 5.72 7.91
N ASN A 4 25.12 4.82 8.47
CA ASN A 4 23.80 4.34 8.05
C ASN A 4 23.13 5.10 6.89
N GLY A 5 23.16 4.51 5.69
CA GLY A 5 22.47 5.01 4.49
C GLY A 5 20.97 4.68 4.40
N TYR A 6 20.35 4.14 5.45
CA TYR A 6 18.97 3.64 5.42
C TYR A 6 17.89 4.71 5.21
N SER A 7 18.17 5.98 5.54
CA SER A 7 17.19 7.06 5.43
C SER A 7 16.76 7.35 3.99
N LYS A 8 17.67 7.20 3.00
CA LYS A 8 17.39 7.57 1.60
C LYS A 8 16.44 6.60 0.89
N ALA A 9 16.32 5.35 1.36
CA ALA A 9 15.56 4.31 0.67
C ALA A 9 14.11 4.15 1.20
N GLY A 10 13.75 4.77 2.32
CA GLY A 10 12.46 4.53 2.98
C GLY A 10 11.22 4.85 2.14
N ALA A 11 11.32 5.80 1.21
CA ALA A 11 10.23 6.20 0.32
C ALA A 11 10.32 5.57 -1.10
N GLN A 12 11.34 4.76 -1.37
CA GLN A 12 11.67 4.34 -2.74
C GLN A 12 10.52 3.63 -3.45
N THR A 13 9.86 2.69 -2.77
CA THR A 13 8.73 1.94 -3.35
C THR A 13 7.54 2.85 -3.63
N SER A 14 7.24 3.80 -2.73
CA SER A 14 6.14 4.76 -2.93
C SER A 14 6.41 5.69 -4.12
N ILE A 15 7.66 6.17 -4.26
CA ILE A 15 8.07 6.98 -5.42
C ILE A 15 7.91 6.17 -6.70
N TYR A 16 8.42 4.94 -6.74
CA TYR A 16 8.29 4.04 -7.89
C TYR A 16 6.82 3.86 -8.31
N CYS A 17 5.92 3.53 -7.38
CA CYS A 17 4.49 3.37 -7.68
C CYS A 17 3.83 4.65 -8.21
N ALA A 18 4.34 5.82 -7.83
CA ALA A 18 3.76 7.10 -8.23
C ALA A 18 4.32 7.63 -9.56
N THR A 19 5.53 7.22 -9.95
CA THR A 19 6.25 7.85 -11.07
C THR A 19 6.68 6.91 -12.19
N GLU A 20 6.74 5.60 -11.96
CA GLU A 20 7.18 4.66 -13.00
C GLU A 20 6.11 4.52 -14.08
N GLU A 21 6.51 4.70 -15.33
CA GLU A 21 5.64 4.48 -16.49
C GLU A 21 5.51 2.98 -16.81
N GLY A 22 4.36 2.56 -17.33
CA GLY A 22 4.19 1.19 -17.82
C GLY A 22 3.87 0.16 -16.72
N ILE A 23 3.59 0.60 -15.49
CA ILE A 23 3.09 -0.25 -14.40
C ILE A 23 1.59 -0.05 -14.10
N GLU A 24 0.88 0.77 -14.86
CA GLU A 24 -0.52 1.17 -14.61
C GLU A 24 -1.46 -0.04 -14.54
N ARG A 25 -1.19 -1.06 -15.37
CA ARG A 25 -1.92 -2.36 -15.35
C ARG A 25 -1.81 -3.12 -14.02
N LEU A 26 -0.86 -2.74 -13.16
CA LEU A 26 -0.61 -3.34 -11.85
C LEU A 26 -1.29 -2.55 -10.71
N SER A 27 -2.09 -1.52 -11.05
CA SER A 27 -2.87 -0.77 -10.06
C SER A 27 -3.70 -1.70 -9.16
N GLY A 28 -3.72 -1.40 -7.86
CA GLY A 28 -4.36 -2.23 -6.83
C GLY A 28 -3.49 -3.37 -6.28
N GLN A 29 -2.31 -3.64 -6.85
CA GLN A 29 -1.39 -4.64 -6.29
C GLN A 29 -0.54 -4.08 -5.15
N TYR A 30 -0.03 -4.98 -4.31
CA TYR A 30 0.88 -4.66 -3.21
C TYR A 30 2.33 -4.71 -3.69
N PHE A 31 3.14 -3.70 -3.35
CA PHE A 31 4.53 -3.59 -3.77
C PHE A 31 5.50 -3.61 -2.58
N VAL A 32 6.64 -4.28 -2.77
CA VAL A 32 7.79 -4.28 -1.85
C VAL A 32 9.06 -4.24 -2.70
N ASP A 33 10.03 -3.39 -2.32
CA ASP A 33 11.28 -3.20 -3.07
C ASP A 33 11.05 -2.93 -4.56
N CYS A 34 10.08 -2.05 -4.86
CA CYS A 34 9.67 -1.66 -6.22
C CYS A 34 9.16 -2.82 -7.09
N ARG A 35 8.64 -3.89 -6.49
CA ARG A 35 8.10 -5.05 -7.22
C ARG A 35 6.77 -5.54 -6.63
N PRO A 36 5.86 -6.07 -7.46
CA PRO A 36 4.65 -6.71 -6.96
C PRO A 36 4.95 -7.88 -6.04
N LYS A 37 4.17 -8.00 -4.97
CA LYS A 37 4.27 -9.09 -4.00
C LYS A 37 2.88 -9.50 -3.55
N VAL A 38 2.71 -10.80 -3.26
CA VAL A 38 1.47 -11.30 -2.66
C VAL A 38 1.43 -10.84 -1.19
N PRO A 39 0.39 -10.08 -0.77
CA PRO A 39 0.25 -9.66 0.61
C PRO A 39 -0.24 -10.83 1.49
N SER A 40 -0.32 -10.60 2.80
CA SER A 40 -0.82 -11.61 3.74
C SER A 40 -2.23 -12.08 3.35
N PRO A 41 -2.65 -13.31 3.74
CA PRO A 41 -4.00 -13.79 3.46
C PRO A 41 -5.11 -12.85 3.95
N GLN A 42 -4.93 -12.26 5.14
CA GLN A 42 -5.88 -11.34 5.75
C GLN A 42 -6.02 -10.04 4.94
N ALA A 43 -4.94 -9.57 4.31
CA ALA A 43 -4.96 -8.39 3.45
C ALA A 43 -5.65 -8.63 2.09
N ARG A 44 -6.08 -9.87 1.81
CA ARG A 44 -6.80 -10.27 0.60
C ARG A 44 -8.24 -10.69 0.87
N ASP A 45 -8.74 -10.45 2.09
CA ASP A 45 -10.12 -10.73 2.46
C ASP A 45 -11.00 -9.50 2.16
N ASP A 46 -11.69 -9.54 1.02
CA ASP A 46 -12.57 -8.45 0.55
C ASP A 46 -13.73 -8.18 1.51
N HIS A 47 -14.20 -9.21 2.23
CA HIS A 47 -15.29 -9.06 3.18
C HIS A 47 -14.82 -8.37 4.46
N MET A 48 -13.61 -8.68 4.95
CA MET A 48 -12.98 -7.90 6.02
C MET A 48 -12.70 -6.46 5.58
N ALA A 49 -12.19 -6.25 4.36
CA ALA A 49 -11.91 -4.92 3.84
C ALA A 49 -13.18 -4.04 3.82
N LYS A 50 -14.29 -4.58 3.31
CA LYS A 50 -15.59 -3.89 3.31
C LYS A 50 -16.07 -3.53 4.71
N LYS A 51 -16.03 -4.49 5.65
CA LYS A 51 -16.43 -4.24 7.05
C LYS A 51 -15.59 -3.18 7.73
N LEU A 52 -14.27 -3.16 7.46
CA LEU A 52 -13.35 -2.17 8.01
C LEU A 52 -13.66 -0.78 7.47
N TRP A 53 -13.96 -0.66 6.17
CA TRP A 53 -14.36 0.61 5.57
C TRP A 53 -15.64 1.16 6.22
N GLU A 54 -16.71 0.36 6.26
CA GLU A 54 -18.00 0.73 6.88
C GLU A 54 -17.86 1.08 8.38
N PHE A 55 -16.97 0.41 9.10
CA PHE A 55 -16.65 0.76 10.48
C PHE A 55 -15.95 2.11 10.57
N SER A 56 -14.95 2.36 9.71
CA SER A 56 -14.15 3.59 9.69
C SER A 56 -15.00 4.81 9.31
N GLU A 57 -15.90 4.67 8.33
CA GLU A 57 -16.84 5.74 7.95
C GLU A 57 -17.75 6.12 9.12
N ARG A 58 -18.29 5.14 9.84
CA ARG A 58 -19.11 5.38 11.04
C ARG A 58 -18.31 6.05 12.16
N LEU A 59 -17.07 5.61 12.38
CA LEU A 59 -16.19 6.19 13.39
C LEU A 59 -15.89 7.66 13.12
N LEU A 60 -15.78 8.04 11.85
CA LEU A 60 -15.49 9.40 11.42
C LEU A 60 -16.76 10.24 11.15
N GLY A 61 -17.96 9.68 11.30
CA GLY A 61 -19.21 10.36 11.00
C GLY A 61 -19.41 10.69 9.52
N LEU A 62 -18.77 9.93 8.62
CA LEU A 62 -18.86 10.12 7.16
C LEU A 62 -20.07 9.41 6.54
N THR A 63 -20.69 8.47 7.27
CA THR A 63 -21.97 7.89 6.89
C THR A 63 -23.08 8.92 7.09
N THR A 64 -23.71 9.35 5.99
CA THR A 64 -24.91 10.21 5.97
C THR A 64 -26.18 9.39 6.13
#